data_AF-A0A0M2UVW6-F1
#
_entry.id   AF-A0A0M2UVW6-F1
#
_cell.length_a   1.000
_cell.length_b   1.000
_cell.length_c   1.000
_cell.angle_alpha   90.00
_cell.angle_beta   90.00
_cell.angle_gamma   90.00
#
_symmetry.space_group_name_H-M   'P 1'
#
loop_
_entity.id
_entity.type
_entity.pdbx_description
1 polymer ?
#
loop_
_entity_poly.entity_id
_entity_poly.type
_entity_poly.pdbx_seq_one_letter_code
_entity_poly.pdbx_strand_id
1 'polypeptide(L)'
;MVTSILQKTGLDPQFLGIEITESIAMQDMETTIGKLERLSSMGIQISIDDFGTGFSSLYYLKKFPIHKLKISQHFVSGIATDQNDKVIVSSVIALAQSLKFKVVAEGVENEEQLVFLKQRQCDEMQGYLFCKPLPADEFGKMEMRHNVLCDA
;
A
#
# COMPACT_ATOMS: atom_id res chain seq x y z
N MET A 1 0.55 -18.73 -13.51
CA MET A 1 0.97 -17.36 -13.88
C MET A 1 1.90 -16.78 -12.83
N VAL A 2 1.47 -16.45 -11.61
CA VAL A 2 2.39 -15.98 -10.54
C VAL A 2 3.34 -17.07 -10.08
N THR A 3 2.81 -18.24 -9.71
CA THR A 3 3.60 -19.39 -9.23
C THR A 3 4.67 -19.84 -10.23
N SER A 4 4.33 -19.89 -11.51
CA SER A 4 5.24 -20.24 -12.60
C SER A 4 6.37 -19.22 -12.78
N ILE A 5 6.10 -17.93 -12.53
CA ILE A 5 7.14 -16.88 -12.60
C ILE A 5 8.10 -17.03 -11.43
N LEU A 6 7.60 -17.22 -10.20
CA LEU A 6 8.43 -17.45 -9.01
C LEU A 6 9.35 -18.67 -9.20
N GLN A 7 8.83 -19.76 -9.75
CA GLN A 7 9.63 -20.95 -10.08
C GLN A 7 10.71 -20.66 -11.12
N LYS A 8 10.40 -19.84 -12.13
CA LYS A 8 11.34 -19.49 -13.20
C LYS A 8 12.45 -18.54 -12.72
N THR A 9 12.13 -17.59 -11.84
CA THR A 9 13.08 -16.58 -11.36
C THR A 9 13.85 -17.02 -10.12
N GLY A 10 13.32 -17.99 -9.37
CA GLY A 10 13.87 -18.39 -8.07
C GLY A 10 13.68 -17.35 -6.97
N LEU A 11 12.84 -16.32 -7.20
CA LEU A 11 12.56 -15.30 -6.20
C LEU A 11 11.81 -15.93 -5.02
N ASP A 12 12.31 -15.72 -3.81
CA ASP A 12 11.60 -16.10 -2.59
C ASP A 12 10.28 -15.30 -2.53
N PRO A 13 9.11 -15.98 -2.43
CA PRO A 13 7.81 -15.32 -2.44
C PRO A 13 7.64 -14.19 -1.44
N GLN A 14 8.36 -14.20 -0.31
CA GLN A 14 8.28 -13.13 0.70
C GLN A 14 8.70 -11.75 0.17
N PHE A 15 9.50 -11.71 -0.90
CA PHE A 15 9.93 -10.47 -1.56
C PHE A 15 8.97 -10.00 -2.65
N LEU A 16 7.90 -10.77 -2.96
CA LEU A 16 6.89 -10.37 -3.91
C LEU A 16 5.68 -9.75 -3.21
N GLY A 17 5.34 -8.52 -3.58
CA GLY A 17 4.07 -7.89 -3.26
C GLY A 17 3.09 -8.00 -4.43
N ILE A 18 1.82 -8.26 -4.13
CA ILE A 18 0.71 -8.16 -5.08
C ILE A 18 -0.28 -7.16 -4.53
N GLU A 19 -0.61 -6.19 -5.37
CA GLU A 19 -1.58 -5.14 -5.09
C GLU A 19 -2.84 -5.41 -5.91
N ILE A 20 -3.99 -5.29 -5.28
CA ILE A 20 -5.29 -5.36 -5.96
C ILE A 20 -6.11 -4.14 -5.63
N THR A 21 -6.81 -3.60 -6.62
CA THR A 21 -7.71 -2.47 -6.37
C THR A 21 -8.92 -2.89 -5.56
N GLU A 22 -9.49 -1.94 -4.83
CA GLU A 22 -10.73 -2.10 -4.08
C GLU A 22 -11.86 -2.70 -4.94
N SER A 23 -12.04 -2.24 -6.18
CA SER A 23 -13.10 -2.74 -7.06
C SER A 23 -12.93 -4.22 -7.41
N ILE A 24 -11.70 -4.66 -7.71
CA ILE A 24 -11.41 -6.07 -8.02
C ILE A 24 -11.67 -6.94 -6.79
N ALA A 25 -11.28 -6.46 -5.60
CA ALA A 25 -11.53 -7.17 -4.35
C ALA A 25 -13.04 -7.44 -4.14
N MET A 26 -13.91 -6.53 -4.56
CA MET A 26 -15.34 -6.56 -4.25
C MET A 26 -16.22 -7.25 -5.31
N GLN A 27 -15.73 -7.45 -6.53
CA GLN A 27 -16.55 -7.95 -7.65
C GLN A 27 -16.92 -9.45 -7.52
N ASP A 28 -16.03 -10.28 -6.97
CA ASP A 28 -16.26 -11.72 -6.73
C ASP A 28 -15.49 -12.15 -5.47
N MET A 29 -16.03 -11.78 -4.31
CA MET A 29 -15.30 -11.82 -3.04
C MET A 29 -14.86 -13.24 -2.64
N GLU A 30 -15.74 -14.24 -2.71
CA GLU A 30 -15.38 -15.60 -2.27
C GLU A 30 -14.28 -16.20 -3.13
N THR A 31 -14.41 -16.07 -4.45
CA THR A 31 -13.38 -16.53 -5.39
C THR A 31 -12.07 -15.76 -5.21
N THR A 32 -12.15 -14.46 -4.98
CA THR A 32 -10.97 -13.60 -4.80
C THR A 32 -10.25 -13.93 -3.50
N ILE A 33 -10.97 -14.08 -2.39
CA ILE A 33 -10.41 -14.51 -1.10
C ILE A 33 -9.66 -15.83 -1.26
N GLY A 34 -10.28 -16.87 -1.85
CA GLY A 34 -9.63 -18.17 -2.03
C GLY A 34 -8.36 -18.11 -2.89
N LYS A 35 -8.32 -17.24 -3.92
CA LYS A 35 -7.11 -17.01 -4.72
C LYS A 35 -6.01 -16.32 -3.92
N LEU A 36 -6.37 -15.29 -3.16
CA LEU A 36 -5.42 -14.54 -2.34
C LEU A 36 -4.90 -15.36 -1.17
N GLU A 37 -5.71 -16.22 -0.56
CA GLU A 37 -5.27 -17.15 0.50
C GLU A 37 -4.22 -18.12 -0.02
N ARG A 38 -4.40 -18.62 -1.25
CA ARG A 38 -3.41 -19.46 -1.90
C ARG A 38 -2.09 -18.71 -2.16
N LEU A 39 -2.14 -17.44 -2.54
CA LEU A 39 -0.93 -16.64 -2.77
C LEU A 39 -0.25 -16.27 -1.44
N SER A 40 -1.03 -15.82 -0.47
CA SER A 40 -0.58 -15.47 0.89
C SER A 40 0.05 -16.66 1.60
N SER A 41 -0.52 -17.87 1.49
CA SER A 41 0.07 -19.09 2.08
C SER A 41 1.39 -19.52 1.47
N MET A 42 1.78 -18.98 0.30
CA MET A 42 3.12 -19.14 -0.27
C MET A 42 4.14 -18.14 0.31
N GLY A 43 3.71 -17.17 1.12
CA GLY A 43 4.54 -16.08 1.66
C GLY A 43 4.41 -14.75 0.91
N ILE A 44 3.61 -14.68 -0.16
CA ILE A 44 3.43 -13.46 -0.96
C ILE A 44 2.69 -12.40 -0.14
N GLN A 45 3.22 -11.18 -0.13
CA GLN A 45 2.59 -10.04 0.53
C GLN A 45 1.43 -9.52 -0.33
N ILE A 46 0.28 -9.30 0.29
CA ILE A 46 -0.94 -8.83 -0.40
C ILE A 46 -1.33 -7.46 0.15
N SER A 47 -1.60 -6.50 -0.74
CA SER A 47 -2.12 -5.18 -0.40
C SER A 47 -3.41 -4.85 -1.14
N ILE A 48 -4.27 -4.06 -0.48
CA ILE A 48 -5.40 -3.39 -1.15
C ILE A 48 -4.95 -2.00 -1.55
N ASP A 49 -5.11 -1.70 -2.83
CA ASP A 49 -4.74 -0.44 -3.47
C ASP A 49 -5.95 0.52 -3.57
N ASP A 50 -5.65 1.81 -3.66
CA ASP A 50 -6.63 2.90 -3.77
C ASP A 50 -7.75 2.90 -2.70
N PHE A 51 -7.46 2.44 -1.49
CA PHE A 51 -8.49 2.23 -0.48
C PHE A 51 -9.20 3.53 -0.08
N GLY A 52 -10.54 3.48 -0.06
CA GLY A 52 -11.41 4.58 0.35
C GLY A 52 -12.00 5.36 -0.83
N THR A 53 -11.60 5.06 -2.06
CA THR A 53 -12.14 5.68 -3.28
C THR A 53 -13.37 4.95 -3.83
N GLY A 54 -13.61 3.71 -3.38
CA GLY A 54 -14.70 2.86 -3.84
C GLY A 54 -15.63 2.35 -2.73
N PHE A 55 -16.16 1.14 -2.95
CA PHE A 55 -17.12 0.48 -2.06
C PHE A 55 -16.48 -0.65 -1.25
N SER A 56 -15.84 -0.34 -0.13
CA SER A 56 -15.28 -1.34 0.76
C SER A 56 -16.28 -1.69 1.84
N SER A 57 -16.68 -2.95 1.87
CA SER A 57 -17.36 -3.49 3.03
C SER A 57 -16.33 -3.84 4.10
N LEU A 58 -16.34 -3.12 5.23
CA LEU A 58 -15.51 -3.45 6.41
C LEU A 58 -15.70 -4.90 6.87
N TYR A 59 -16.89 -5.46 6.66
CA TYR A 59 -17.19 -6.86 6.97
C TYR A 59 -16.36 -7.84 6.13
N TYR A 60 -16.11 -7.53 4.86
CA TYR A 60 -15.28 -8.36 3.99
C TYR A 60 -13.80 -8.02 4.09
N LEU A 61 -13.46 -6.76 4.37
CA LEU A 61 -12.08 -6.33 4.59
C LEU A 61 -11.36 -7.21 5.62
N LYS A 62 -12.02 -7.52 6.75
CA LYS A 62 -11.47 -8.41 7.79
C LYS A 62 -11.33 -9.88 7.39
N LYS A 63 -11.91 -10.31 6.26
CA LYS A 63 -11.81 -11.69 5.75
C LYS A 63 -10.67 -11.85 4.75
N PHE A 64 -10.22 -10.76 4.12
CA PHE A 64 -9.13 -10.85 3.15
C PHE A 64 -7.81 -11.18 3.83
N PRO A 65 -6.97 -12.05 3.23
CA PRO A 65 -5.63 -12.36 3.73
C PRO A 65 -4.63 -11.27 3.33
N ILE A 66 -4.94 -10.02 3.68
CA ILE A 66 -4.14 -8.84 3.34
C ILE A 66 -3.15 -8.52 4.46
N HIS A 67 -2.05 -7.90 4.05
CA HIS A 67 -0.95 -7.50 4.93
C HIS A 67 -0.81 -5.99 5.00
N LYS A 68 -1.17 -5.30 3.90
CA LYS A 68 -1.08 -3.84 3.80
C LYS A 68 -2.36 -3.25 3.22
N LEU A 69 -2.61 -2.00 3.59
CA LEU A 69 -3.66 -1.17 3.03
C LEU A 69 -3.04 0.13 2.54
N LYS A 70 -3.25 0.45 1.26
CA LYS A 70 -2.67 1.64 0.62
C LYS A 70 -3.73 2.74 0.54
N ILE A 71 -3.41 3.90 1.09
CA ILE A 71 -4.25 5.10 1.05
C ILE A 71 -3.96 5.81 -0.26
N SER A 72 -4.99 5.94 -1.10
CA SER A 72 -4.87 6.60 -2.40
C SER A 72 -4.31 8.01 -2.28
N GLN A 73 -3.45 8.38 -3.24
CA GLN A 73 -2.95 9.74 -3.39
C GLN A 73 -4.05 10.80 -3.44
N HIS A 74 -5.26 10.43 -3.89
CA HIS A 74 -6.42 11.33 -3.93
C HIS A 74 -6.74 11.96 -2.57
N PHE A 75 -6.58 11.22 -1.47
CA PHE A 75 -6.76 11.75 -0.12
C PHE A 75 -5.48 12.39 0.42
N VAL A 76 -4.32 11.80 0.13
CA VAL A 76 -3.04 12.29 0.65
C VAL A 76 -2.71 13.68 0.11
N SER A 77 -3.03 13.97 -1.15
CA SER A 77 -2.81 15.29 -1.76
C SER A 77 -3.55 16.41 -1.02
N GLY A 78 -4.75 16.13 -0.51
CA GLY A 78 -5.59 17.13 0.15
C GLY A 78 -5.34 17.31 1.64
N ILE A 79 -4.43 16.53 2.25
CA ILE A 79 -4.09 16.63 3.69
C ILE A 79 -3.74 18.06 4.12
N ALA A 80 -3.15 18.91 3.27
CA ALA A 80 -2.81 20.27 3.67
C ALA A 80 -4.06 21.19 3.76
N THR A 81 -5.04 21.00 2.88
CA THR A 81 -6.08 21.99 2.58
C THR A 81 -7.51 21.53 2.89
N ASP A 82 -7.77 20.23 2.94
CA ASP A 82 -9.11 19.66 3.15
C ASP A 82 -9.19 18.91 4.50
N GLN A 83 -10.12 19.34 5.35
CA GLN A 83 -10.37 18.69 6.64
C GLN A 83 -11.01 17.30 6.48
N ASN A 84 -11.81 17.08 5.43
CA ASN A 84 -12.41 15.78 5.16
C ASN A 84 -11.31 14.77 4.80
N ASP A 85 -10.35 15.15 3.96
CA ASP A 85 -9.23 14.29 3.61
C ASP A 85 -8.38 13.95 4.83
N LYS A 86 -8.11 14.92 5.72
CA LYS A 86 -7.45 14.65 7.00
C LYS A 86 -8.23 13.62 7.83
N VAL A 87 -9.55 13.74 7.91
CA VAL A 87 -10.40 12.81 8.67
C VAL A 87 -10.40 11.41 8.03
N ILE A 88 -10.51 11.32 6.71
CA ILE A 88 -10.49 10.06 5.97
C ILE A 88 -9.16 9.34 6.18
N VAL A 89 -8.03 10.01 5.90
CA VAL A 89 -6.68 9.45 6.09
C VAL A 89 -6.49 8.97 7.53
N SER A 90 -6.88 9.77 8.53
CA SER A 90 -6.80 9.39 9.94
C SER A 90 -7.61 8.13 10.27
N SER A 91 -8.83 8.06 9.73
CA SER A 91 -9.76 6.95 9.97
C SER A 91 -9.26 5.66 9.33
N VAL A 92 -8.70 5.75 8.11
CA VAL A 92 -8.11 4.61 7.42
C VAL A 92 -6.87 4.09 8.16
N ILE A 93 -6.00 4.97 8.64
CA ILE A 93 -4.84 4.59 9.47
C ILE A 93 -5.30 3.85 10.73
N ALA A 94 -6.25 4.42 11.47
CA ALA A 94 -6.75 3.82 12.71
C ALA A 94 -7.45 2.46 12.48
N LEU A 95 -8.20 2.34 11.38
CA LEU A 95 -8.85 1.08 10.99
C LEU A 95 -7.81 -0.01 10.70
N ALA A 96 -6.82 0.29 9.87
CA ALA A 96 -5.78 -0.65 9.50
C ALA A 96 -4.97 -1.11 10.71
N GLN A 97 -4.57 -0.18 11.60
CA GLN A 97 -3.92 -0.50 12.87
C GLN A 97 -4.77 -1.45 13.73
N SER A 98 -6.08 -1.19 13.82
CA SER A 98 -7.02 -2.03 14.58
C SER A 98 -7.16 -3.44 14.01
N LEU A 99 -7.06 -3.56 12.68
CA LEU A 99 -7.07 -4.84 11.96
C LEU A 99 -5.66 -5.45 11.83
N LYS A 100 -4.63 -4.81 12.37
CA LYS A 100 -3.22 -5.21 12.33
C LYS A 100 -2.64 -5.29 10.91
N PHE A 101 -3.15 -4.46 10.01
CA PHE A 101 -2.56 -4.24 8.70
C PHE A 101 -1.55 -3.11 8.77
N LYS A 102 -0.48 -3.20 7.98
CA LYS A 102 0.37 -2.04 7.73
C LYS A 102 -0.36 -1.05 6.83
N VAL A 103 -0.03 0.22 6.97
CA VAL A 103 -0.57 1.30 6.14
C VAL A 103 0.51 1.90 5.28
N VAL A 104 0.24 2.02 3.98
CA VAL A 104 1.07 2.76 3.04
C VAL A 104 0.31 4.02 2.61
N ALA A 105 0.87 5.21 2.82
CA ALA A 105 0.33 6.43 2.24
C ALA A 105 1.01 6.73 0.89
N GLU A 106 0.22 6.90 -0.16
CA GLU A 106 0.73 7.15 -1.51
C GLU A 106 0.63 8.63 -1.89
N GLY A 107 1.51 9.09 -2.79
CA GLY A 107 1.49 10.47 -3.26
C GLY A 107 1.95 11.48 -2.21
N VAL A 108 2.90 11.11 -1.34
CA VAL A 108 3.54 12.05 -0.41
C VAL A 108 4.55 12.91 -1.18
N GLU A 109 4.24 14.20 -1.33
CA GLU A 109 4.97 15.15 -2.15
C GLU A 109 5.61 16.30 -1.36
N ASN A 110 5.18 16.54 -0.12
CA ASN A 110 5.71 17.63 0.71
C ASN A 110 5.84 17.27 2.20
N GLU A 111 6.63 18.07 2.92
CA GLU A 111 6.92 17.90 4.34
C GLU A 111 5.67 17.99 5.23
N GLU A 112 4.66 18.80 4.86
CA GLU A 112 3.44 18.92 5.65
C GLU A 112 2.65 17.60 5.67
N GLN A 113 2.54 16.92 4.51
CA GLN A 113 1.97 15.58 4.40
C GLN A 113 2.78 14.56 5.20
N LEU A 114 4.11 14.58 5.08
CA LEU A 114 5.01 13.68 5.82
C LEU A 114 4.82 13.81 7.34
N VAL A 115 4.83 15.05 7.85
CA VAL A 115 4.65 15.34 9.28
C VAL A 115 3.27 14.88 9.75
N PHE A 116 2.22 15.18 8.98
CA PHE A 116 0.85 14.75 9.30
C PHE A 116 0.71 13.23 9.42
N LEU A 117 1.30 12.49 8.48
CA LEU A 117 1.26 11.02 8.42
C LEU A 117 2.10 10.39 9.54
N LYS A 118 3.29 10.94 9.83
CA LYS A 118 4.15 10.50 10.94
C LYS A 118 3.46 10.67 12.29
N GLN A 119 2.79 11.80 12.53
CA GLN A 119 2.04 12.04 13.77
C GLN A 119 0.91 11.02 13.99
N ARG A 120 0.39 10.42 12.93
CA ARG A 120 -0.64 9.38 12.96
C ARG A 120 -0.07 7.96 12.97
N GLN A 121 1.25 7.82 13.01
CA GLN A 121 1.94 6.53 13.00
C GLN A 121 1.57 5.70 11.76
N CYS A 122 1.52 6.35 10.59
CA CYS A 122 1.48 5.65 9.30
C CYS A 122 2.80 4.89 9.09
N ASP A 123 2.73 3.61 8.72
CA ASP A 123 3.88 2.70 8.71
C ASP A 123 4.86 2.98 7.55
N GLU A 124 4.33 3.19 6.34
CA GLU A 124 5.08 3.30 5.10
C GLU A 124 4.54 4.48 4.28
N MET A 125 5.42 5.14 3.53
CA MET A 125 5.06 6.31 2.73
C MET A 125 5.77 6.25 1.38
N GLN A 126 5.04 6.57 0.33
CA GLN A 126 5.51 6.57 -1.05
C GLN A 126 5.12 7.88 -1.72
N GLY A 127 6.03 8.50 -2.46
CA GLY A 127 5.74 9.68 -3.26
C GLY A 127 6.99 10.46 -3.65
N TYR A 128 6.78 11.56 -4.38
CA TYR A 128 7.86 12.35 -4.97
C TYR A 128 8.69 13.13 -3.97
N LEU A 129 8.21 13.29 -2.73
CA LEU A 129 9.05 13.77 -1.64
C LEU A 129 10.28 12.87 -1.43
N PHE A 130 10.15 11.58 -1.74
CA PHE A 130 11.19 10.59 -1.53
C PHE A 130 12.01 10.35 -2.79
N CYS A 131 11.33 9.94 -3.85
CA CYS A 131 11.90 9.70 -5.16
C CYS A 131 10.80 9.60 -6.21
N LYS A 132 11.10 9.99 -7.44
CA LYS A 132 10.23 9.68 -8.59
C LYS A 132 10.44 8.23 -9.04
N PRO A 133 9.48 7.61 -9.75
CA PRO A 133 9.71 6.33 -10.41
C PRO A 133 10.95 6.40 -11.30
N LEU A 134 11.86 5.45 -11.11
CA LEU A 134 13.13 5.40 -11.83
C LEU A 134 13.19 4.18 -12.77
N PRO A 135 13.93 4.27 -13.88
CA PRO A 135 14.40 3.11 -14.63
C PRO A 135 15.17 2.12 -13.74
N ALA A 136 15.14 0.84 -14.10
CA ALA A 136 15.74 -0.23 -13.28
C ALA A 136 17.25 -0.06 -13.05
N ASP A 137 17.98 0.47 -14.02
CA ASP A 137 19.42 0.71 -13.95
C ASP A 137 19.78 1.92 -13.08
N GLU A 138 18.90 2.91 -12.98
CA GLU A 138 19.02 4.03 -12.04
C GLU A 138 18.65 3.60 -10.62
N PHE A 139 17.55 2.85 -10.47
CA PHE A 139 17.13 2.29 -9.18
C PHE A 139 18.21 1.41 -8.55
N GLY A 140 18.87 0.54 -9.34
CA GLY A 140 19.95 -0.32 -8.86
C GLY A 140 21.21 0.42 -8.38
N LYS A 141 21.34 1.72 -8.71
CA LYS A 141 22.43 2.59 -8.27
C LYS A 141 22.05 3.43 -7.05
N MET A 142 20.79 3.42 -6.60
CA MET A 142 20.40 4.16 -5.40
C MET A 142 21.16 3.61 -4.18
N GLU A 143 21.89 4.48 -3.49
CA GLU A 143 22.39 4.12 -2.17
C GLU A 143 21.22 4.10 -1.18
N MET A 144 21.00 2.97 -0.53
CA MET A 144 20.05 2.83 0.59
C MET A 144 20.62 3.57 1.82
N ARG A 145 20.72 4.90 1.77
CA ARG A 145 21.05 5.71 2.94
C ARG A 145 19.81 5.75 3.84
N HIS A 146 19.99 5.33 5.09
CA HIS A 146 18.96 5.40 6.12
C HIS A 146 18.51 6.87 6.24
N ASN A 147 17.22 7.12 5.99
CA ASN A 147 16.57 8.42 5.75
C ASN A 147 16.74 8.96 4.33
N VAL A 148 15.70 8.67 3.56
CA VAL A 148 15.42 9.07 2.19
C VAL A 148 15.78 10.52 1.85
N LEU A 149 16.40 10.69 0.69
CA LEU A 149 16.01 11.62 -0.39
C LEU A 149 16.81 11.21 -1.63
N CYS A 150 16.12 10.92 -2.74
CA CYS A 150 16.77 10.78 -4.04
C CYS A 150 17.45 12.10 -4.39
N ASP A 151 18.76 12.19 -4.18
CA ASP A 151 19.57 13.27 -4.73
C ASP A 151 19.54 13.12 -6.26
N ALA A 152 19.01 14.15 -6.93
CA ALA A 152 19.16 14.37 -8.37
C ALA A 152 20.58 14.86 -8.69
#